data_AF-A0A4Q6J8I0-F1
#
_entry.id   AF-A0A4Q6J8I0-F1
#
_cell.length_a   1.000
_cell.length_b   1.000
_cell.length_c   1.000
_cell.angle_alpha   90.00
_cell.angle_beta   90.00
_cell.angle_gamma   90.00
#
_symmetry.space_group_name_H-M   'P 1'
#
loop_
_entity.id
_entity.type
_entity.pdbx_description
1 polymer ?
#
loop_
_entity_poly.entity_id
_entity_poly.type
_entity_poly.pdbx_seq_one_letter_code
_entity_poly.pdbx_strand_id
1 'polypeptide(L)'
;MNKTIDELVINYHVTEVCNYSCKFCYAKWDRPNELHANDNSAELMLEKLACYFFDVNSKQVKAVFPYKTVRINFAGGEPLILKKRFAQLIMKAKSLGFNLSLITNGHYLTNSFINNYGAMFSMIGISFDSQYMTTREDIGRIDRKDKSFGTHDLIKAVKHLRKVNPSITIKINTVVNSLNYQESFEQLIAEIKPEKWKVFQVLPVLNDNLLISDEQFTVFVNRHASLKEVMVAEDNEAMTTSYLMINPQGRFYQNSSTQNGYIYGDLILDVGVEKALEVCQINWETFASRYKKDNTISLISNSEYQHKNKQNNIALKQGVLA
;
A
#
# COMPACT_ATOMS: atom_id res chain seq x y z
N MET A 1 21.80 15.05 10.51
CA MET A 1 20.42 15.59 10.48
C MET A 1 19.46 14.41 10.59
N ASN A 2 18.81 14.26 11.75
CA ASN A 2 17.79 13.24 12.00
C ASN A 2 16.65 13.40 10.98
N LYS A 3 16.60 12.54 9.96
CA LYS A 3 15.45 12.46 9.05
C LYS A 3 14.29 11.84 9.82
N THR A 4 13.56 12.66 10.58
CA THR A 4 12.32 12.27 11.22
C THR A 4 11.27 12.00 10.15
N ILE A 5 10.54 10.89 10.30
CA ILE A 5 9.42 10.57 9.43
C ILE A 5 8.22 11.27 10.04
N ASP A 6 7.80 12.33 9.38
CA ASP A 6 6.77 13.22 9.90
C ASP A 6 5.38 12.91 9.30
N GLU A 7 5.20 11.81 8.57
CA GLU A 7 3.92 11.47 7.92
C GLU A 7 3.40 10.10 8.38
N LEU A 8 2.18 10.07 8.92
CA LEU A 8 1.43 8.85 9.19
C LEU A 8 0.63 8.45 7.95
N VAL A 9 0.74 7.21 7.51
CA VAL A 9 -0.01 6.66 6.36
C VAL A 9 -1.09 5.67 6.81
N ILE A 10 -2.33 5.94 6.43
CA ILE A 10 -3.49 5.05 6.62
C ILE A 10 -3.85 4.43 5.27
N ASN A 11 -3.82 3.11 5.16
CA ASN A 11 -4.13 2.38 3.94
C ASN A 11 -5.62 2.02 3.93
N TYR A 12 -6.41 2.78 3.19
CA TYR A 12 -7.84 2.56 3.09
C TYR A 12 -8.17 1.76 1.83
N HIS A 13 -8.56 0.50 2.01
CA HIS A 13 -9.10 -0.35 0.96
C HIS A 13 -10.56 0.02 0.74
N VAL A 14 -10.83 0.88 -0.24
CA VAL A 14 -12.15 1.50 -0.41
C VAL A 14 -13.22 0.54 -0.93
N THR A 15 -12.79 -0.51 -1.63
CA THR A 15 -13.66 -1.55 -2.23
C THR A 15 -12.88 -2.84 -2.40
N GLU A 16 -13.55 -3.99 -2.40
CA GLU A 16 -13.07 -5.29 -2.87
C GLU A 16 -13.22 -5.42 -4.40
N VAL A 17 -14.16 -4.68 -5.00
CA VAL A 17 -14.51 -4.79 -6.41
C VAL A 17 -13.32 -4.42 -7.27
N CYS A 18 -12.97 -5.31 -8.20
CA CYS A 18 -11.88 -5.11 -9.14
C CYS A 18 -12.32 -5.55 -10.54
N ASN A 19 -11.77 -4.91 -11.57
CA ASN A 19 -11.93 -5.34 -12.96
C ASN A 19 -11.00 -6.49 -13.34
N TYR A 20 -9.99 -6.80 -12.52
CA TYR A 20 -9.07 -7.93 -12.71
C TYR A 20 -9.34 -9.05 -11.71
N SER A 21 -8.77 -10.24 -11.97
CA SER A 21 -8.91 -11.45 -11.16
C SER A 21 -7.56 -12.07 -10.84
N CYS A 22 -6.61 -11.26 -10.35
CA CYS A 22 -5.24 -11.71 -10.08
C CYS A 22 -5.25 -12.92 -9.12
N LYS A 23 -4.54 -13.98 -9.49
CA LYS A 23 -4.51 -15.26 -8.75
C LYS A 23 -3.87 -15.17 -7.35
N PHE A 24 -3.15 -14.10 -7.05
CA PHE A 24 -2.54 -13.80 -5.74
C PHE A 24 -3.24 -12.67 -4.95
N CYS A 25 -4.40 -12.19 -5.41
CA CYS A 25 -5.05 -11.02 -4.79
C CYS A 25 -5.46 -11.29 -3.34
N TYR A 26 -4.89 -10.53 -2.39
CA TYR A 26 -5.23 -10.66 -0.97
C TYR A 26 -6.34 -9.70 -0.50
N ALA A 27 -6.74 -8.73 -1.34
CA ALA A 27 -7.78 -7.76 -1.03
C ALA A 27 -9.17 -8.37 -1.25
N LYS A 28 -9.52 -9.37 -0.42
CA LYS A 28 -10.77 -10.14 -0.46
C LYS A 28 -11.43 -10.17 0.92
N TRP A 29 -12.71 -9.85 0.97
CA TRP A 29 -13.53 -9.73 2.19
C TRP A 29 -14.93 -10.34 2.02
N ASP A 30 -15.10 -11.24 1.05
CA ASP A 30 -16.34 -11.95 0.74
C ASP A 30 -17.55 -11.02 0.51
N ARG A 31 -17.37 -10.01 -0.36
CA ARG A 31 -18.43 -9.05 -0.75
C ARG A 31 -19.06 -8.34 0.45
N PRO A 32 -18.26 -7.55 1.19
CA PRO A 32 -18.77 -6.85 2.36
C PRO A 32 -19.81 -5.78 1.99
N ASN A 33 -20.56 -5.31 2.98
CA ASN A 33 -21.29 -4.04 2.87
C ASN A 33 -20.29 -2.87 2.90
N GLU A 34 -19.94 -2.36 1.73
CA GLU A 34 -18.87 -1.38 1.57
C GLU A 34 -19.35 0.02 1.92
N LEU A 35 -18.58 0.77 2.73
CA LEU A 35 -19.01 2.09 3.22
C LEU A 35 -19.28 3.09 2.09
N HIS A 36 -18.60 2.96 0.96
CA HIS A 36 -18.81 3.87 -0.16
C HIS A 36 -20.14 3.64 -0.88
N ALA A 37 -20.82 2.49 -0.67
CA ALA A 37 -22.13 2.23 -1.24
C ALA A 37 -23.26 2.93 -0.47
N ASN A 38 -23.02 3.32 0.77
CA ASN A 38 -23.96 4.04 1.63
C ASN A 38 -23.65 5.54 1.58
N ASP A 39 -24.69 6.38 1.42
CA ASP A 39 -24.62 7.79 1.03
C ASP A 39 -23.37 8.54 1.52
N ASN A 40 -23.26 8.70 2.85
CA ASN A 40 -22.21 9.51 3.47
C ASN A 40 -21.32 8.71 4.45
N SER A 41 -21.45 7.38 4.51
CA SER A 41 -20.76 6.58 5.53
C SER A 41 -19.24 6.61 5.39
N ALA A 42 -18.73 6.56 4.15
CA ALA A 42 -17.30 6.68 3.89
C ALA A 42 -16.75 8.08 4.21
N GLU A 43 -17.51 9.14 3.90
CA GLU A 43 -17.17 10.52 4.26
C GLU A 43 -17.15 10.71 5.78
N LEU A 44 -18.14 10.20 6.50
CA LEU A 44 -18.22 10.27 7.95
C LEU A 44 -17.06 9.51 8.62
N MET A 45 -16.63 8.39 8.04
CA MET A 45 -15.43 7.69 8.50
C MET A 45 -14.19 8.57 8.33
N LEU A 46 -14.02 9.21 7.17
CA LEU A 46 -12.90 10.14 6.94
C LEU A 46 -12.92 11.32 7.91
N GLU A 47 -14.10 11.85 8.25
CA GLU A 47 -14.26 12.89 9.28
C GLU A 47 -13.82 12.39 10.65
N LYS A 48 -14.27 11.21 11.09
CA LYS A 48 -13.85 10.61 12.37
C LYS A 48 -12.33 10.39 12.41
N LEU A 49 -11.74 9.92 11.31
CA LEU A 49 -10.27 9.78 11.18
C LEU A 49 -9.58 11.14 11.29
N ALA A 50 -10.09 12.17 10.61
CA ALA A 50 -9.52 13.51 10.66
C ALA A 50 -9.58 14.08 12.08
N CYS A 51 -10.73 13.99 12.75
CA CYS A 51 -10.90 14.39 14.14
C CYS A 51 -9.86 13.71 15.05
N TYR A 52 -9.68 12.39 14.94
CA TYR A 52 -8.76 11.66 15.81
C TYR A 52 -7.28 11.93 15.51
N PHE A 53 -6.86 11.87 14.24
CA PHE A 53 -5.44 11.95 13.88
C PHE A 53 -4.94 13.40 13.79
N PHE A 54 -5.79 14.38 13.51
CA PHE A 54 -5.37 15.78 13.55
C PHE A 54 -5.48 16.41 14.94
N ASP A 55 -6.29 15.87 15.86
CA ASP A 55 -6.34 16.36 17.24
C ASP A 55 -4.97 16.29 17.92
N VAL A 56 -4.52 17.43 18.44
CA VAL A 56 -3.26 17.58 19.18
C VAL A 56 -3.32 16.86 20.53
N ASN A 57 -4.52 16.63 21.07
CA ASN A 57 -4.73 15.95 22.34
C ASN A 57 -4.91 14.43 22.19
N SER A 58 -5.00 13.91 20.97
CA SER A 58 -5.00 12.47 20.72
C SER A 58 -3.62 11.88 21.00
N LYS A 59 -3.45 11.31 22.20
CA LYS A 59 -2.14 10.94 22.73
C LYS A 59 -1.67 9.55 22.30
N GLN A 60 -2.56 8.59 22.04
CA GLN A 60 -2.15 7.18 21.95
C GLN A 60 -1.15 6.94 20.80
N VAL A 61 -1.48 7.39 19.58
CA VAL A 61 -0.59 7.21 18.42
C VAL A 61 0.51 8.27 18.39
N LYS A 62 0.20 9.55 18.66
CA LYS A 62 1.19 10.65 18.61
C LYS A 62 2.29 10.52 19.65
N ALA A 63 2.02 9.89 20.80
CA ALA A 63 3.02 9.66 21.84
C ALA A 63 4.12 8.68 21.40
N VAL A 64 3.77 7.69 20.57
CA VAL A 64 4.71 6.66 20.10
C VAL A 64 5.24 6.94 18.69
N PHE A 65 4.50 7.73 17.91
CA PHE A 65 4.88 8.14 16.56
C PHE A 65 4.50 9.61 16.33
N PRO A 66 5.41 10.57 16.55
CA PRO A 66 5.12 12.00 16.52
C PRO A 66 5.03 12.55 15.08
N TYR A 67 4.00 12.14 14.34
CA TYR A 67 3.73 12.60 12.97
C TYR A 67 3.23 14.05 12.94
N LYS A 68 3.52 14.76 11.83
CA LYS A 68 3.05 16.13 11.54
C LYS A 68 1.93 16.15 10.51
N THR A 69 1.95 15.21 9.55
CA THR A 69 0.94 15.09 8.51
C THR A 69 0.37 13.68 8.48
N VAL A 70 -0.82 13.55 7.89
CA VAL A 70 -1.50 12.26 7.73
C VAL A 70 -1.85 12.09 6.26
N ARG A 71 -1.55 10.91 5.72
CA ARG A 71 -1.87 10.53 4.35
C ARG A 71 -2.86 9.39 4.32
N ILE A 72 -3.92 9.56 3.53
CA ILE A 72 -4.78 8.45 3.11
C ILE A 72 -4.19 7.84 1.83
N ASN A 73 -3.78 6.58 1.91
CA ASN A 73 -3.45 5.78 0.76
C ASN A 73 -4.69 4.99 0.34
N PHE A 74 -5.36 5.44 -0.71
CA PHE A 74 -6.48 4.71 -1.30
C PHE A 74 -5.96 3.47 -2.04
N ALA A 75 -6.47 2.30 -1.66
CA ALA A 75 -6.18 1.00 -2.26
C ALA A 75 -7.48 0.17 -2.30
N GLY A 76 -7.40 -1.14 -2.54
CA GLY A 76 -8.57 -2.02 -2.64
C GLY A 76 -8.48 -2.94 -3.84
N GLY A 77 -9.63 -3.42 -4.30
CA GLY A 77 -9.78 -4.11 -5.58
C GLY A 77 -9.29 -3.21 -6.71
N GLU A 78 -10.09 -2.22 -7.11
CA GLU A 78 -9.64 -1.10 -7.95
C GLU A 78 -10.41 0.20 -7.62
N PRO A 79 -9.81 1.16 -6.87
CA PRO A 79 -10.47 2.41 -6.49
C PRO A 79 -11.10 3.18 -7.65
N LEU A 80 -10.44 3.19 -8.82
CA LEU A 80 -10.88 3.97 -9.97
C LEU A 80 -12.18 3.45 -10.60
N ILE A 81 -12.60 2.21 -10.30
CA ILE A 81 -13.87 1.66 -10.80
C ILE A 81 -15.09 2.42 -10.25
N LEU A 82 -14.95 3.07 -9.08
CA LEU A 82 -16.02 3.80 -8.42
C LEU A 82 -16.30 5.17 -9.05
N LYS A 83 -15.49 5.63 -10.02
CA LYS A 83 -15.71 6.84 -10.84
C LYS A 83 -16.09 8.07 -10.01
N LYS A 84 -17.32 8.59 -10.16
CA LYS A 84 -17.83 9.78 -9.47
C LYS A 84 -17.78 9.62 -7.95
N ARG A 85 -18.05 8.42 -7.44
CA ARG A 85 -17.99 8.14 -6.00
C ARG A 85 -16.56 8.26 -5.48
N PHE A 86 -15.57 7.77 -6.22
CA PHE A 86 -14.17 7.96 -5.83
C PHE A 86 -13.76 9.45 -5.84
N ALA A 87 -14.22 10.21 -6.84
CA ALA A 87 -13.97 11.65 -6.88
C ALA A 87 -14.49 12.39 -5.63
N GLN A 88 -15.68 12.03 -5.14
CA GLN A 88 -16.24 12.59 -3.90
C GLN A 88 -15.33 12.30 -2.70
N LEU A 89 -14.81 11.07 -2.58
CA LEU A 89 -13.90 10.69 -1.51
C LEU A 89 -12.54 11.42 -1.59
N ILE A 90 -12.00 11.62 -2.80
CA ILE A 90 -10.78 12.42 -3.02
C ILE A 90 -11.00 13.85 -2.51
N MET A 91 -12.08 14.50 -2.96
CA MET A 91 -12.40 15.88 -2.58
C MET A 91 -12.62 16.00 -1.07
N LYS A 92 -13.37 15.07 -0.48
CA LYS A 92 -13.60 15.04 0.97
C LYS A 92 -12.30 14.92 1.75
N ALA A 93 -11.47 13.93 1.42
CA ALA A 93 -10.21 13.71 2.13
C ALA A 93 -9.25 14.91 1.98
N LYS A 94 -9.18 15.54 0.80
CA LYS A 94 -8.43 16.80 0.62
C LYS A 94 -8.97 17.93 1.48
N SER A 95 -10.29 18.13 1.54
CA SER A 95 -10.90 19.20 2.35
C SER A 95 -10.66 19.01 3.85
N LEU A 96 -10.47 17.77 4.30
CA LEU A 96 -10.16 17.43 5.69
C LEU A 96 -8.66 17.60 6.02
N GLY A 97 -7.82 17.95 5.05
CA GLY A 97 -6.40 18.21 5.27
C GLY A 97 -5.47 17.00 5.05
N PHE A 98 -5.99 15.87 4.55
CA PHE A 98 -5.14 14.71 4.26
C PHE A 98 -4.24 14.94 3.04
N ASN A 99 -3.02 14.44 3.12
CA ASN A 99 -2.23 14.08 1.95
C ASN A 99 -2.85 12.83 1.31
N LEU A 100 -2.72 12.67 0.00
CA LEU A 100 -3.32 11.54 -0.70
C LEU A 100 -2.29 10.74 -1.48
N SER A 101 -2.40 9.42 -1.41
CA SER A 101 -1.84 8.52 -2.40
C SER A 101 -2.86 7.52 -2.91
N LEU A 102 -2.58 6.93 -4.06
CA LEU A 102 -3.42 5.92 -4.71
C LEU A 102 -2.58 4.72 -5.12
N ILE A 103 -3.05 3.51 -4.84
CA ILE A 103 -2.58 2.28 -5.47
C ILE A 103 -3.65 1.82 -6.47
N THR A 104 -3.27 1.62 -7.73
CA THR A 104 -4.17 1.22 -8.82
C THR A 104 -3.50 0.19 -9.72
N ASN A 105 -4.31 -0.64 -10.38
CA ASN A 105 -3.86 -1.52 -11.46
C ASN A 105 -3.64 -0.77 -12.80
N GLY A 106 -3.92 0.54 -12.84
CA GLY A 106 -3.67 1.41 -13.99
C GLY A 106 -4.77 1.40 -15.05
N HIS A 107 -5.61 0.37 -15.12
CA HIS A 107 -6.58 0.17 -16.20
C HIS A 107 -7.53 1.36 -16.39
N TYR A 108 -7.99 1.96 -15.30
CA TYR A 108 -8.88 3.13 -15.31
C TYR A 108 -8.15 4.45 -15.02
N LEU A 109 -6.82 4.47 -15.05
CA LEU A 109 -5.99 5.67 -14.90
C LEU A 109 -5.99 6.50 -16.20
N THR A 110 -7.18 6.97 -16.58
CA THR A 110 -7.42 7.68 -17.83
C THR A 110 -6.85 9.10 -17.79
N ASN A 111 -6.62 9.69 -18.98
CA ASN A 111 -6.28 11.11 -19.11
C ASN A 111 -7.28 12.03 -18.41
N SER A 112 -8.59 11.69 -18.43
CA SER A 112 -9.61 12.48 -17.74
C SER A 112 -9.42 12.46 -16.22
N PHE A 113 -9.15 11.28 -15.65
CA PHE A 113 -8.84 11.19 -14.21
C PHE A 113 -7.58 11.97 -13.86
N ILE A 114 -6.50 11.80 -14.64
CA ILE A 114 -5.22 12.48 -14.42
C ILE A 114 -5.39 14.00 -14.46
N ASN A 115 -6.07 14.53 -15.47
CA ASN A 115 -6.29 15.98 -15.60
C ASN A 115 -7.12 16.56 -14.45
N ASN A 116 -8.14 15.84 -13.99
CA ASN A 116 -9.06 16.34 -12.99
C ASN A 116 -8.53 16.20 -11.56
N TYR A 117 -7.79 15.12 -11.26
CA TYR A 117 -7.44 14.74 -9.88
C TYR A 117 -5.95 14.49 -9.66
N GLY A 118 -5.13 14.35 -10.70
CA GLY A 118 -3.72 13.98 -10.58
C GLY A 118 -2.89 14.92 -9.69
N ALA A 119 -3.21 16.22 -9.70
CA ALA A 119 -2.56 17.22 -8.85
C ALA A 119 -2.92 17.10 -7.35
N MET A 120 -3.97 16.36 -6.99
CA MET A 120 -4.39 16.18 -5.60
C MET A 120 -3.59 15.09 -4.87
N PHE A 121 -2.88 14.23 -5.61
CA PHE A 121 -2.09 13.12 -5.07
C PHE A 121 -0.62 13.50 -4.94
N SER A 122 -0.02 13.18 -3.79
CA SER A 122 1.43 13.27 -3.60
C SER A 122 2.16 12.04 -4.15
N MET A 123 1.47 10.90 -4.24
CA MET A 123 2.02 9.66 -4.79
C MET A 123 0.95 8.84 -5.52
N ILE A 124 1.32 8.26 -6.66
CA ILE A 124 0.54 7.21 -7.32
C ILE A 124 1.41 5.96 -7.49
N GLY A 125 0.96 4.88 -6.89
CA GLY A 125 1.48 3.53 -7.05
C GLY A 125 0.72 2.77 -8.13
N ILE A 126 1.43 2.24 -9.13
CA ILE A 126 0.84 1.44 -10.20
C ILE A 126 1.32 0.00 -10.02
N SER A 127 0.38 -0.93 -9.89
CA SER A 127 0.66 -2.36 -9.83
C SER A 127 0.87 -2.92 -11.23
N PHE A 128 2.08 -3.38 -11.51
CA PHE A 128 2.53 -3.85 -12.82
C PHE A 128 3.51 -5.01 -12.66
N ASP A 129 3.08 -6.21 -13.08
CA ASP A 129 3.80 -7.45 -12.77
C ASP A 129 4.47 -8.11 -13.97
N SER A 130 4.15 -7.72 -15.20
CA SER A 130 4.78 -8.28 -16.39
C SER A 130 4.66 -7.35 -17.59
N GLN A 131 5.68 -7.38 -18.45
CA GLN A 131 5.70 -6.68 -19.72
C GLN A 131 4.99 -7.45 -20.83
N TYR A 132 4.79 -8.75 -20.65
CA TYR A 132 4.18 -9.63 -21.65
C TYR A 132 2.66 -9.73 -21.42
N MET A 133 1.89 -9.74 -22.51
CA MET A 133 0.44 -9.89 -22.42
C MET A 133 0.08 -11.25 -21.83
N THR A 134 0.60 -12.33 -22.40
CA THR A 134 0.32 -13.71 -21.98
C THR A 134 0.56 -13.91 -20.49
N THR A 135 1.69 -13.46 -19.96
CA THR A 135 1.98 -13.53 -18.52
C THR A 135 0.97 -12.74 -17.68
N ARG A 136 0.54 -11.54 -18.13
CA ARG A 136 -0.51 -10.77 -17.44
C ARG A 136 -1.85 -11.50 -17.45
N GLU A 137 -2.22 -12.13 -18.57
CA GLU A 137 -3.43 -12.95 -18.67
C GLU A 137 -3.37 -14.13 -17.70
N ASP A 138 -2.25 -14.86 -17.69
CA ASP A 138 -2.03 -16.02 -16.83
C ASP A 138 -2.00 -15.64 -15.35
N ILE A 139 -1.50 -14.45 -15.00
CA ILE A 139 -1.59 -13.90 -13.65
C ILE A 139 -3.05 -13.54 -13.29
N GLY A 140 -3.87 -13.17 -14.26
CA GLY A 140 -5.23 -12.63 -14.06
C GLY A 140 -5.29 -11.10 -14.04
N ARG A 141 -4.28 -10.40 -14.57
CA ARG A 141 -4.21 -8.94 -14.80
C ARG A 141 -4.93 -8.56 -16.10
N ILE A 142 -6.12 -9.09 -16.33
CA ILE A 142 -6.93 -8.88 -17.53
C ILE A 142 -8.38 -8.63 -17.11
N ASP A 143 -9.09 -7.73 -17.81
CA ASP A 143 -10.50 -7.51 -17.56
C ASP A 143 -11.38 -8.51 -18.33
N ARG A 144 -12.70 -8.46 -18.09
CA ARG A 144 -13.68 -9.33 -18.77
C ARG A 144 -13.85 -9.06 -20.26
N LYS A 145 -13.13 -8.07 -20.82
CA LYS A 145 -13.15 -7.67 -22.24
C LYS A 145 -11.77 -7.88 -22.88
N ASP A 146 -10.96 -8.72 -22.27
CA ASP A 146 -9.61 -9.08 -22.71
C ASP A 146 -8.64 -7.90 -22.80
N LYS A 147 -8.86 -6.86 -21.97
CA LYS A 147 -8.00 -5.69 -21.90
C LYS A 147 -7.09 -5.74 -20.68
N SER A 148 -5.82 -5.46 -20.90
CA SER A 148 -4.80 -5.38 -19.86
C SER A 148 -3.95 -4.14 -20.01
N PHE A 149 -3.65 -3.48 -18.89
CA PHE A 149 -2.81 -2.30 -18.79
C PHE A 149 -1.34 -2.67 -19.03
N GLY A 150 -0.79 -2.30 -20.19
CA GLY A 150 0.52 -2.73 -20.65
C GLY A 150 1.63 -1.70 -20.48
N THR A 151 2.83 -2.06 -20.93
CA THR A 151 4.03 -1.20 -20.89
C THR A 151 3.80 0.16 -21.52
N HIS A 152 3.16 0.21 -22.70
CA HIS A 152 2.84 1.46 -23.37
C HIS A 152 1.90 2.36 -22.55
N ASP A 153 0.85 1.76 -21.96
CA ASP A 153 -0.11 2.48 -21.12
C ASP A 153 0.56 3.03 -19.87
N LEU A 154 1.43 2.23 -19.24
CA LEU A 154 2.19 2.63 -18.06
C LEU A 154 3.08 3.84 -18.33
N ILE A 155 3.90 3.78 -19.39
CA ILE A 155 4.79 4.88 -19.78
C ILE A 155 3.98 6.15 -20.08
N LYS A 156 2.88 6.01 -20.83
CA LYS A 156 2.01 7.13 -21.19
C LYS A 156 1.35 7.77 -19.96
N ALA A 157 0.82 6.94 -19.05
CA ALA A 157 0.19 7.40 -17.82
C ALA A 157 1.19 8.14 -16.93
N VAL A 158 2.40 7.60 -16.75
CA VAL A 158 3.46 8.26 -15.93
C VAL A 158 3.90 9.59 -16.54
N LYS A 159 4.14 9.63 -17.86
CA LYS A 159 4.48 10.89 -18.58
C LYS A 159 3.38 11.94 -18.38
N HIS A 160 2.11 11.53 -18.46
CA HIS A 160 0.99 12.44 -18.27
C HIS A 160 0.83 12.91 -16.81
N LEU A 161 0.96 12.00 -15.85
CA LEU A 161 0.94 12.34 -14.42
C LEU A 161 1.98 13.41 -14.07
N ARG A 162 3.21 13.25 -14.55
CA ARG A 162 4.28 14.23 -14.33
C ARG A 162 4.04 15.56 -15.04
N LYS A 163 3.33 15.56 -16.16
CA LYS A 163 2.92 16.81 -16.83
C LYS A 163 1.91 17.59 -15.98
N VAL A 164 0.95 16.91 -15.36
CA VAL A 164 -0.07 17.55 -14.50
C VAL A 164 0.47 17.89 -13.12
N ASN A 165 1.32 17.04 -12.56
CA ASN A 165 1.94 17.25 -11.26
C ASN A 165 3.44 16.89 -11.33
N PRO A 166 4.33 17.87 -11.60
CA PRO A 166 5.76 17.64 -11.71
C PRO A 166 6.42 17.10 -10.43
N SER A 167 5.77 17.25 -9.28
CA SER A 167 6.27 16.81 -7.97
C SER A 167 5.76 15.43 -7.54
N ILE A 168 4.91 14.79 -8.36
CA ILE A 168 4.28 13.53 -8.01
C ILE A 168 5.34 12.42 -7.83
N THR A 169 5.19 11.65 -6.74
CA THR A 169 5.98 10.43 -6.55
C THR A 169 5.31 9.28 -7.28
N ILE A 170 5.98 8.73 -8.27
CA ILE A 170 5.61 7.52 -9.00
C ILE A 170 6.19 6.32 -8.30
N LYS A 171 5.32 5.37 -7.98
CA LYS A 171 5.69 4.08 -7.39
C LYS A 171 5.24 2.96 -8.33
N ILE A 172 6.11 1.99 -8.57
CA ILE A 172 5.74 0.74 -9.25
C ILE A 172 5.71 -0.37 -8.21
N ASN A 173 4.66 -1.19 -8.24
CA ASN A 173 4.54 -2.38 -7.41
C ASN A 173 4.55 -3.62 -8.30
N THR A 174 5.46 -4.54 -8.05
CA THR A 174 5.58 -5.80 -8.79
C THR A 174 5.51 -6.95 -7.79
N VAL A 175 4.56 -7.87 -7.99
CA VAL A 175 4.49 -9.14 -7.25
C VAL A 175 5.21 -10.20 -8.09
N VAL A 176 6.39 -10.61 -7.62
CA VAL A 176 7.21 -11.63 -8.25
C VAL A 176 6.64 -13.01 -7.93
N ASN A 177 6.41 -13.79 -8.97
CA ASN A 177 5.75 -15.08 -8.95
C ASN A 177 6.35 -16.01 -10.02
N SER A 178 5.88 -17.24 -10.08
CA SER A 178 6.43 -18.30 -10.95
C SER A 178 6.39 -17.94 -12.44
N LEU A 179 5.53 -17.01 -12.86
CA LEU A 179 5.38 -16.62 -14.26
C LEU A 179 6.27 -15.43 -14.67
N ASN A 180 6.78 -14.63 -13.72
CA ASN A 180 7.55 -13.42 -14.03
C ASN A 180 8.94 -13.34 -13.38
N TYR A 181 9.33 -14.29 -12.50
CA TYR A 181 10.60 -14.21 -11.77
C TYR A 181 11.85 -14.23 -12.68
N GLN A 182 11.70 -14.62 -13.95
CA GLN A 182 12.76 -14.60 -14.95
C GLN A 182 12.78 -13.32 -15.81
N GLU A 183 11.74 -12.49 -15.74
CA GLU A 183 11.68 -11.25 -16.51
C GLU A 183 12.74 -10.24 -16.06
N SER A 184 13.16 -9.39 -17.01
CA SER A 184 13.97 -8.19 -16.72
C SER A 184 13.14 -6.94 -16.93
N PHE A 185 12.99 -6.14 -15.88
CA PHE A 185 12.36 -4.82 -15.85
C PHE A 185 13.39 -3.69 -16.00
N GLU A 186 14.68 -4.00 -16.18
CA GLU A 186 15.77 -3.01 -16.13
C GLU A 186 15.53 -1.83 -17.08
N GLN A 187 15.25 -2.12 -18.35
CA GLN A 187 14.99 -1.10 -19.37
C GLN A 187 13.73 -0.30 -19.07
N LEU A 188 12.64 -0.97 -18.67
CA LEU A 188 11.37 -0.32 -18.38
C LEU A 188 11.47 0.64 -17.19
N ILE A 189 12.08 0.20 -16.09
CA ILE A 189 12.26 1.02 -14.90
C ILE A 189 13.23 2.17 -15.17
N ALA A 190 14.27 1.95 -15.98
CA ALA A 190 15.17 3.02 -16.43
C ALA A 190 14.46 4.07 -17.32
N GLU A 191 13.47 3.67 -18.13
CA GLU A 191 12.65 4.61 -18.91
C GLU A 191 11.67 5.38 -18.01
N ILE A 192 10.93 4.66 -17.15
CA ILE A 192 9.92 5.25 -16.27
C ILE A 192 10.56 6.16 -15.22
N LYS A 193 11.76 5.81 -14.74
CA LYS A 193 12.46 6.48 -13.63
C LYS A 193 11.55 6.69 -12.41
N PRO A 194 10.88 5.65 -11.88
CA PRO A 194 10.01 5.82 -10.72
C PRO A 194 10.86 6.18 -9.49
N GLU A 195 10.30 6.96 -8.59
CA GLU A 195 10.96 7.29 -7.31
C GLU A 195 10.97 6.07 -6.37
N LYS A 196 10.09 5.08 -6.60
CA LYS A 196 10.10 3.81 -5.86
C LYS A 196 9.64 2.64 -6.71
N TRP A 197 10.36 1.53 -6.67
CA TRP A 197 9.92 0.25 -7.20
C TRP A 197 9.86 -0.78 -6.07
N LYS A 198 8.66 -1.13 -5.63
CA LYS A 198 8.43 -2.17 -4.63
C LYS A 198 8.32 -3.52 -5.33
N VAL A 199 9.17 -4.44 -4.91
CA VAL A 199 9.24 -5.81 -5.44
C VAL A 199 8.85 -6.75 -4.32
N PHE A 200 7.69 -7.38 -4.43
CA PHE A 200 7.14 -8.27 -3.42
C PHE A 200 7.31 -9.71 -3.87
N GLN A 201 7.76 -10.60 -2.98
CA GLN A 201 7.55 -12.02 -3.17
C GLN A 201 6.04 -12.31 -3.06
N VAL A 202 5.52 -13.20 -3.90
CA VAL A 202 4.12 -13.60 -3.83
C VAL A 202 3.80 -14.32 -2.50
N LEU A 203 2.69 -13.92 -1.88
CA LEU A 203 2.17 -14.55 -0.66
C LEU A 203 1.22 -15.72 -0.98
N PRO A 204 1.25 -16.79 -0.17
CA PRO A 204 0.31 -17.92 -0.26
C PRO A 204 -1.06 -17.56 0.35
N VAL A 205 -1.81 -16.63 -0.28
CA VAL A 205 -3.11 -16.17 0.28
C VAL A 205 -4.30 -16.93 -0.30
N LEU A 206 -4.32 -17.17 -1.61
CA LEU A 206 -5.47 -17.80 -2.29
C LEU A 206 -5.17 -19.22 -2.76
N ASN A 207 -3.98 -19.46 -3.29
CA ASN A 207 -3.50 -20.74 -3.80
C ASN A 207 -1.99 -20.71 -3.94
N ASP A 208 -1.40 -21.89 -4.13
CA ASP A 208 0.05 -22.07 -4.18
C ASP A 208 0.61 -22.08 -5.62
N ASN A 209 -0.23 -21.96 -6.65
CA ASN A 209 0.14 -22.18 -8.05
C ASN A 209 1.18 -21.18 -8.58
N LEU A 210 1.26 -20.00 -7.96
CA LEU A 210 2.14 -18.93 -8.37
C LEU A 210 3.37 -18.77 -7.47
N LEU A 211 3.51 -19.59 -6.43
CA LEU A 211 4.60 -19.46 -5.46
C LEU A 211 5.98 -19.66 -6.10
N ILE A 212 6.96 -19.00 -5.49
CA ILE A 212 8.36 -19.11 -5.82
C ILE A 212 9.17 -19.32 -4.55
N SER A 213 10.30 -20.00 -4.66
CA SER A 213 11.25 -20.11 -3.57
C SER A 213 11.95 -18.78 -3.29
N ASP A 214 12.54 -18.65 -2.10
CA ASP A 214 13.37 -17.49 -1.75
C ASP A 214 14.58 -17.36 -2.67
N GLU A 215 15.11 -18.49 -3.16
CA GLU A 215 16.17 -18.52 -4.17
C GLU A 215 15.71 -17.91 -5.50
N GLN A 216 14.53 -18.29 -6.00
CA GLN A 216 13.95 -17.72 -7.22
C GLN A 216 13.68 -16.22 -7.07
N PHE A 217 13.20 -15.79 -5.89
CA PHE A 217 13.04 -14.37 -5.58
C PHE A 217 14.38 -13.63 -5.55
N THR A 218 15.39 -14.21 -4.91
CA THR A 218 16.76 -13.67 -4.86
C THR A 218 17.36 -13.53 -6.25
N VAL A 219 17.12 -14.50 -7.15
CA VAL A 219 17.53 -14.43 -8.55
C VAL A 219 16.88 -13.22 -9.25
N PHE A 220 15.59 -12.96 -9.02
CA PHE A 220 14.93 -11.76 -9.56
C PHE A 220 15.56 -10.47 -9.02
N VAL A 221 15.79 -10.38 -7.70
CA VAL A 221 16.39 -9.18 -7.08
C VAL A 221 17.81 -8.93 -7.61
N ASN A 222 18.64 -9.97 -7.67
CA ASN A 222 20.02 -9.86 -8.15
C ASN A 222 20.11 -9.46 -9.62
N ARG A 223 19.19 -9.95 -10.47
CA ARG A 223 19.10 -9.52 -11.88
C ARG A 223 18.91 -8.00 -12.01
N HIS A 224 18.26 -7.38 -11.03
CA HIS A 224 17.94 -5.95 -11.03
C HIS A 224 18.81 -5.14 -10.05
N ALA A 225 19.99 -5.64 -9.67
CA ALA A 225 20.87 -4.96 -8.72
C ALA A 225 21.32 -3.56 -9.19
N SER A 226 21.35 -3.31 -10.51
CA SER A 226 21.61 -1.98 -11.08
C SER A 226 20.55 -0.93 -10.71
N LEU A 227 19.34 -1.37 -10.32
CA LEU A 227 18.21 -0.53 -9.93
C LEU A 227 18.06 -0.36 -8.41
N LYS A 228 19.08 -0.76 -7.62
CA LYS A 228 19.04 -0.75 -6.15
C LYS A 228 18.63 0.57 -5.49
N GLU A 229 18.86 1.69 -6.17
CA GLU A 229 18.54 3.03 -5.65
C GLU A 229 17.03 3.28 -5.56
N VAL A 230 16.24 2.62 -6.41
CA VAL A 230 14.77 2.76 -6.44
C VAL A 230 14.06 1.48 -6.02
N MET A 231 14.72 0.33 -6.15
CA MET A 231 14.18 -0.97 -5.81
C MET A 231 14.16 -1.18 -4.29
N VAL A 232 13.00 -1.58 -3.77
CA VAL A 232 12.85 -2.06 -2.40
C VAL A 232 12.15 -3.41 -2.45
N ALA A 233 12.95 -4.46 -2.24
CA ALA A 233 12.49 -5.84 -2.19
C ALA A 233 11.90 -6.17 -0.81
N GLU A 234 10.80 -6.90 -0.80
CA GLU A 234 10.11 -7.38 0.40
C GLU A 234 9.73 -8.84 0.22
N ASP A 235 10.27 -9.69 1.10
CA ASP A 235 9.89 -11.08 1.21
C ASP A 235 8.58 -11.24 2.03
N ASN A 236 8.13 -12.48 2.14
CA ASN A 236 6.91 -12.82 2.87
C ASN A 236 7.00 -12.49 4.37
N GLU A 237 8.20 -12.54 4.97
CA GLU A 237 8.40 -12.23 6.39
C GLU A 237 8.30 -10.73 6.69
N ALA A 238 8.67 -9.87 5.74
CA ALA A 238 8.64 -8.43 5.92
C ALA A 238 7.22 -7.87 6.12
N MET A 239 6.16 -8.54 5.64
CA MET A 239 4.81 -7.96 5.51
C MET A 239 3.90 -8.00 6.76
N THR A 240 4.41 -8.42 7.93
CA THR A 240 3.60 -8.45 9.17
C THR A 240 3.64 -7.11 9.94
N THR A 241 2.51 -6.75 10.57
CA THR A 241 2.31 -5.68 11.60
C THR A 241 2.83 -4.27 11.31
N SER A 242 3.10 -3.93 10.05
CA SER A 242 3.79 -2.68 9.66
C SER A 242 2.93 -1.73 8.82
N TYR A 243 1.64 -2.02 8.70
CA TYR A 243 0.66 -1.20 8.03
C TYR A 243 -0.53 -0.90 8.95
N LEU A 244 -0.98 0.35 8.93
CA LEU A 244 -2.29 0.73 9.45
C LEU A 244 -3.27 0.62 8.28
N MET A 245 -4.18 -0.35 8.33
CA MET A 245 -5.09 -0.69 7.22
C MET A 245 -6.54 -0.64 7.65
N ILE A 246 -7.40 -0.13 6.75
CA ILE A 246 -8.85 -0.09 6.89
C ILE A 246 -9.46 -0.86 5.73
N ASN A 247 -10.38 -1.79 6.01
CA ASN A 247 -11.08 -2.58 5.00
C ASN A 247 -12.28 -1.80 4.40
N PRO A 248 -12.99 -2.34 3.39
CA PRO A 248 -14.13 -1.64 2.77
C PRO A 248 -15.31 -1.35 3.71
N GLN A 249 -15.42 -2.06 4.84
CA GLN A 249 -16.45 -1.85 5.86
C GLN A 249 -16.09 -0.74 6.86
N GLY A 250 -14.87 -0.22 6.82
CA GLY A 250 -14.39 0.75 7.81
C GLY A 250 -13.96 0.11 9.12
N ARG A 251 -13.40 -1.10 9.08
CA ARG A 251 -12.72 -1.74 10.21
C ARG A 251 -11.23 -1.62 10.05
N PHE A 252 -10.52 -1.27 11.12
CA PHE A 252 -9.09 -1.50 11.18
C PHE A 252 -8.80 -3.00 11.15
N TYR A 253 -7.74 -3.39 10.46
CA TYR A 253 -7.33 -4.80 10.43
C TYR A 253 -5.83 -4.96 10.25
N GLN A 254 -5.30 -6.08 10.72
CA GLN A 254 -3.88 -6.42 10.62
C GLN A 254 -3.66 -7.92 10.39
N ASN A 255 -2.52 -8.24 9.77
CA ASN A 255 -1.99 -9.61 9.76
C ASN A 255 -1.56 -10.00 11.17
N SER A 256 -1.90 -11.21 11.61
CA SER A 256 -1.40 -11.76 12.87
C SER A 256 -0.18 -12.64 12.66
N SER A 257 0.78 -12.59 13.59
CA SER A 257 1.87 -13.58 13.67
C SER A 257 1.45 -14.88 14.37
N THR A 258 0.31 -14.89 15.07
CA THR A 258 -0.14 -16.02 15.90
C THR A 258 -1.36 -16.75 15.35
N GLN A 259 -2.02 -16.22 14.31
CA GLN A 259 -3.18 -16.86 13.67
C GLN A 259 -3.14 -16.62 12.16
N ASN A 260 -3.61 -17.61 11.39
CA ASN A 260 -3.74 -17.46 9.95
C ASN A 260 -4.83 -16.44 9.61
N GLY A 261 -4.49 -15.46 8.77
CA GLY A 261 -5.42 -14.45 8.27
C GLY A 261 -5.37 -13.11 9.02
N TYR A 262 -6.46 -12.34 8.89
CA TYR A 262 -6.56 -10.99 9.41
C TYR A 262 -7.31 -10.94 10.74
N ILE A 263 -6.84 -10.10 11.66
CA ILE A 263 -7.60 -9.67 12.83
C ILE A 263 -8.35 -8.40 12.45
N TYR A 264 -9.66 -8.36 12.68
CA TYR A 264 -10.50 -7.20 12.43
C TYR A 264 -10.93 -6.56 13.74
N GLY A 265 -10.81 -5.24 13.82
CA GLY A 265 -11.40 -4.45 14.88
C GLY A 265 -12.88 -4.18 14.62
N ASP A 266 -13.50 -3.48 15.56
CA ASP A 266 -14.87 -3.00 15.44
C ASP A 266 -15.02 -1.95 14.32
N LEU A 267 -16.27 -1.67 13.94
CA LEU A 267 -16.59 -0.65 12.95
C LEU A 267 -16.27 0.74 13.51
N ILE A 268 -15.44 1.51 12.79
CA ILE A 268 -15.05 2.87 13.19
C ILE A 268 -16.28 3.77 13.39
N LEU A 269 -17.33 3.57 12.59
CA LEU A 269 -18.56 4.36 12.70
C LEU A 269 -19.35 4.06 13.97
N ASP A 270 -19.24 2.84 14.52
CA ASP A 270 -20.00 2.39 15.68
C ASP A 270 -19.27 2.73 16.99
N VAL A 271 -17.97 2.43 17.07
CA VAL A 271 -17.20 2.56 18.32
C VAL A 271 -16.23 3.75 18.35
N GLY A 272 -16.06 4.45 17.23
CA GLY A 272 -15.05 5.50 17.08
C GLY A 272 -13.65 4.99 16.76
N VAL A 273 -12.74 5.91 16.42
CA VAL A 273 -11.39 5.57 15.93
C VAL A 273 -10.52 4.97 17.03
N GLU A 274 -10.53 5.55 18.23
CA GLU A 274 -9.69 5.11 19.35
C GLU A 274 -9.95 3.65 19.71
N LYS A 275 -11.22 3.29 19.92
CA LYS A 275 -11.61 1.92 20.25
C LYS A 275 -11.33 0.94 19.11
N ALA A 276 -11.67 1.31 17.86
CA ALA A 276 -11.43 0.45 16.70
C ALA A 276 -9.92 0.21 16.44
N LEU A 277 -9.04 1.14 16.85
CA LEU A 277 -7.59 1.01 16.69
C LEU A 277 -6.94 0.01 17.65
N GLU A 278 -7.59 -0.40 18.74
CA GLU A 278 -6.99 -1.30 19.75
C GLU A 278 -6.54 -2.65 19.17
N VAL A 279 -7.15 -3.09 18.05
CA VAL A 279 -6.73 -4.30 17.33
C VAL A 279 -5.35 -4.17 16.67
N CYS A 280 -4.89 -2.95 16.42
CA CYS A 280 -3.67 -2.67 15.67
C CYS A 280 -2.44 -2.62 16.57
N GLN A 281 -1.62 -3.67 16.53
CA GLN A 281 -0.31 -3.73 17.17
C GLN A 281 0.77 -3.28 16.18
N ILE A 282 0.82 -1.98 15.90
CA ILE A 282 1.76 -1.43 14.90
C ILE A 282 3.19 -1.46 15.43
N ASN A 283 4.09 -2.07 14.65
CA ASN A 283 5.50 -1.83 14.81
C ASN A 283 5.89 -0.49 14.17
N TRP A 284 6.05 0.55 14.99
CA TRP A 284 6.32 1.92 14.52
C TRP A 284 7.68 2.09 13.85
N GLU A 285 8.67 1.26 14.18
CA GLU A 285 10.00 1.29 13.54
C GLU A 285 9.92 0.72 12.11
N THR A 286 9.27 -0.43 11.94
CA THR A 286 9.04 -1.02 10.61
C THR A 286 8.08 -0.15 9.79
N PHE A 287 7.03 0.40 10.42
CA PHE A 287 6.15 1.37 9.77
C PHE A 287 6.96 2.55 9.23
N ALA A 288 7.82 3.13 10.06
CA ALA A 288 8.72 4.20 9.68
C ALA A 288 9.59 3.85 8.46
N SER A 289 10.30 2.71 8.50
CA SER A 289 11.23 2.33 7.42
C SER A 289 10.54 2.19 6.06
N ARG A 290 9.27 1.75 6.03
CA ARG A 290 8.46 1.62 4.80
C ARG A 290 8.20 2.94 4.09
N TYR A 291 8.08 4.02 4.86
CA TYR A 291 7.76 5.36 4.37
C TYR A 291 8.95 6.33 4.42
N LYS A 292 10.15 5.87 4.80
CA LYS A 292 11.39 6.64 4.60
C LYS A 292 11.57 6.99 3.12
N LYS A 293 12.03 8.22 2.89
CA LYS A 293 12.42 8.75 1.56
C LYS A 293 13.81 8.29 1.09
N ASP A 294 14.49 7.42 1.84
CA ASP A 294 15.90 7.09 1.56
C ASP A 294 16.07 5.84 0.69
N ASN A 295 16.87 6.01 -0.36
CA ASN A 295 17.19 5.12 -1.48
C ASN A 295 18.15 3.97 -1.10
N THR A 296 17.90 3.19 -0.05
CA THR A 296 18.87 2.15 0.33
C THR A 296 18.23 0.80 0.63
N ILE A 297 18.65 -0.21 -0.13
CA ILE A 297 18.46 -1.63 0.21
C ILE A 297 19.31 -1.94 1.44
N SER A 298 18.64 -2.18 2.56
CA SER A 298 18.99 -3.31 3.42
C SER A 298 17.98 -4.42 3.09
N LEU A 299 18.43 -5.64 2.81
CA LEU A 299 17.57 -6.81 2.97
C LEU A 299 17.14 -6.80 4.44
N ILE A 300 15.90 -6.39 4.71
CA ILE A 300 15.39 -6.41 6.09
C ILE A 300 14.89 -7.84 6.32
N SER A 301 15.80 -8.74 6.66
CA SER A 301 15.41 -10.03 7.24
C SER A 301 14.95 -9.80 8.68
N ASN A 302 13.86 -10.47 9.10
CA ASN A 302 13.33 -10.33 10.47
C ASN A 302 14.28 -10.91 11.53
N SER A 303 15.26 -11.74 11.17
CA SER A 303 16.18 -12.38 12.11
C SER A 303 17.15 -11.40 12.77
N GLU A 304 17.72 -10.45 12.00
CA GLU A 304 18.53 -9.35 12.54
C GLU A 304 17.69 -8.35 13.36
N TYR A 305 16.38 -8.30 13.09
CA TYR A 305 15.43 -7.38 13.72
C TYR A 305 14.87 -7.90 15.06
N GLN A 306 14.52 -9.19 15.14
CA GLN A 306 14.11 -9.87 16.37
C GLN A 306 15.18 -9.78 17.45
N HIS A 307 16.46 -9.84 17.05
CA HIS A 307 17.58 -9.73 17.98
C HIS A 307 17.70 -8.33 18.61
N LYS A 308 17.38 -7.26 17.87
CA LYS A 308 17.31 -5.87 18.37
C LYS A 308 16.05 -5.61 19.19
N ASN A 309 14.91 -6.18 18.79
CA ASN A 309 13.65 -6.05 19.54
C ASN A 309 13.66 -6.76 20.89
N LYS A 310 14.41 -7.86 21.04
CA LYS A 310 14.60 -8.50 22.35
C LYS A 310 15.37 -7.59 23.31
N GLN A 311 16.33 -6.81 22.82
CA GLN A 311 17.07 -5.83 23.62
C GLN A 311 16.21 -4.61 24.00
N ASN A 312 15.41 -4.07 23.07
CA ASN A 312 14.52 -2.94 23.34
C ASN A 312 13.36 -3.29 24.29
N ASN A 313 12.78 -4.49 24.18
CA ASN A 313 11.74 -4.96 25.11
C ASN A 313 12.27 -5.26 26.52
N ILE A 314 13.56 -5.59 26.67
CA ILE A 314 14.21 -5.71 27.98
C ILE A 314 14.39 -4.33 28.61
N ALA A 315 14.79 -3.31 27.82
CA ALA A 315 14.90 -1.94 28.30
C ALA A 315 13.55 -1.33 28.73
N LEU A 316 12.46 -1.61 28.00
CA LEU A 316 11.10 -1.19 28.36
C LEU A 316 10.54 -1.89 29.61
N LYS A 317 11.02 -3.09 29.95
CA LYS A 317 10.62 -3.81 31.17
C LYS A 317 11.47 -3.46 32.39
N GLN A 318 12.68 -2.92 32.22
CA GLN A 318 13.58 -2.54 33.31
C GLN A 318 13.51 -1.05 33.69
N GLY A 319 12.72 -0.23 32.97
CA GLY A 319 12.54 1.20 33.24
C GLY A 319 11.45 1.57 34.26
N VAL A 320 10.97 0.63 35.07
CA VAL A 320 10.17 0.91 36.27
C VAL A 320 10.97 0.41 37.47
N LEU A 321 11.92 1.22 37.91
CA LEU A 321 12.49 1.34 39.27
C LEU A 321 13.82 2.10 39.19
N ALA A 322 13.74 3.43 39.03
CA ALA A 322 14.62 4.45 39.61
C ALA A 322 14.10 5.83 39.17
#